data_AF-A0A4C1VKA5-F1
#
_entry.id   AF-A0A4C1VKA5-F1
#
_cell.length_a   1.000
_cell.length_b   1.000
_cell.length_c   1.000
_cell.angle_alpha   90.00
_cell.angle_beta   90.00
_cell.angle_gamma   90.00
#
_symmetry.space_group_name_H-M   'P 1'
#
loop_
_entity.id
_entity.type
_entity.pdbx_description
1 polymer ?
#
loop_
_entity_poly.entity_id
_entity_poly.type
_entity_poly.pdbx_seq_one_letter_code
_entity_poly.pdbx_strand_id
1 'polypeptide(L)'
;MKEQRSVDLIILIEKIDACRSFALLLPMGNAYMYGDVKDTKKAVQNQLSTSTHRLSNSLGSSKDTTHRHLKSLGKSYKNYQRVPYELKKTQAKRRAEVCKQLHALPKSDRFVECIIMRDEK
;
A
#
# COMPACT_ATOMS: atom_id res chain seq x y z
N MET A 1 50.46 20.59 0.84
CA MET A 1 49.12 20.16 0.37
C MET A 1 48.29 19.43 1.45
N LYS A 2 48.39 19.76 2.75
CA LYS A 2 47.56 19.15 3.81
C LYS A 2 46.59 20.14 4.47
N GLU A 3 46.75 21.43 4.21
CA GLU A 3 46.00 22.50 4.88
C GLU A 3 44.63 22.74 4.23
N GLN A 4 44.51 22.59 2.90
CA GLN A 4 43.24 22.78 2.19
C GLN A 4 42.15 21.76 2.59
N ARG A 5 42.53 20.49 2.85
CA ARG A 5 41.58 19.43 3.22
C ARG A 5 40.98 19.61 4.62
N SER A 6 41.66 20.35 5.50
CA SER A 6 41.19 20.66 6.85
C SER A 6 40.02 21.64 6.81
N VAL A 7 40.09 22.64 5.93
CA VAL A 7 39.06 23.69 5.80
C VAL A 7 37.77 23.11 5.21
N ASP A 8 37.89 22.21 4.23
CA ASP A 8 36.74 21.53 3.63
C ASP A 8 35.99 20.63 4.64
N LEU A 9 36.72 19.98 5.55
CA LEU A 9 36.11 19.14 6.58
C LEU A 9 35.36 19.97 7.64
N ILE A 10 35.90 21.13 8.01
CA ILE A 10 35.27 22.06 8.96
C ILE A 10 33.99 22.66 8.35
N ILE A 11 34.02 23.07 7.08
CA ILE A 11 32.82 23.56 6.37
C ILE A 11 31.75 22.47 6.25
N LEU A 12 32.15 21.20 6.06
CA LEU A 12 31.22 20.08 6.03
C LEU A 12 30.58 19.83 7.40
N ILE A 13 31.36 19.94 8.49
CA ILE A 13 30.88 19.77 9.86
C ILE A 13 29.93 20.93 10.24
N GLU A 14 30.27 22.18 9.92
CA GLU A 14 29.38 23.33 10.14
C GLU A 14 28.08 23.22 9.33
N LYS A 15 28.13 22.71 8.09
CA LYS A 15 26.92 22.44 7.30
C LYS A 15 26.06 21.33 7.92
N ILE A 16 26.66 20.30 8.49
CA ILE A 16 25.95 19.23 9.20
C ILE A 16 25.29 19.77 10.49
N ASP A 17 25.97 20.62 11.23
CA ASP A 17 25.42 21.23 12.47
C ASP A 17 24.36 22.30 12.19
N ALA A 18 24.45 23.03 11.06
CA ALA A 18 23.37 23.89 10.59
C ALA A 18 22.12 23.08 10.21
N CYS A 19 22.29 21.93 9.55
CA CYS A 19 21.17 21.02 9.26
C CYS A 19 20.58 20.37 10.53
N ARG A 20 21.39 20.10 11.56
CA ARG A 20 20.92 19.58 12.85
C ARG A 20 20.20 20.63 13.69
N SER A 21 20.64 21.88 13.63
CA SER A 21 19.99 23.00 14.35
C SER A 21 18.65 23.38 13.72
N PHE A 22 18.50 23.23 12.39
CA PHE A 22 17.20 23.40 11.73
C PHE A 22 16.15 22.35 12.13
N ALA A 23 16.59 21.18 12.62
CA ALA A 23 15.69 20.13 13.11
C ALA A 23 15.16 20.38 14.54
N LEU A 24 15.76 21.31 15.30
CA LEU A 24 15.43 21.55 16.71
C LEU A 24 14.75 22.89 16.98
N LEU A 25 14.50 23.70 15.94
CA LEU A 25 13.90 25.04 16.04
C LEU A 25 12.60 25.19 15.24
N LEU A 26 11.74 24.18 15.30
CA LEU A 26 10.32 24.33 14.96
C LEU A 26 9.46 24.13 16.22
N PRO A 27 9.14 25.20 16.96
CA PRO A 27 8.10 25.16 17.98
C PRO A 27 6.77 25.49 17.30
N MET A 28 6.21 24.59 16.50
CA MET A 28 4.88 24.80 15.91
C MET A 28 4.14 23.48 15.69
N GLY A 29 3.35 23.08 16.68
CA GLY A 29 2.13 22.30 16.51
C GLY A 29 2.27 20.88 15.98
N ASN A 30 2.04 19.90 16.87
CA ASN A 30 1.64 18.53 16.53
C ASN A 30 0.31 18.44 15.72
N ALA A 31 -0.14 19.51 15.07
CA ALA A 31 -1.34 19.60 14.25
C ALA A 31 -1.10 19.30 12.76
N TYR A 32 0.15 19.39 12.26
CA TYR A 32 0.46 19.15 10.84
C TYR A 32 0.77 17.68 10.48
N MET A 33 0.84 16.78 11.46
CA MET A 33 0.98 15.33 11.22
C MET A 33 -0.37 14.60 11.12
N TYR A 34 -1.48 15.27 11.47
CA TYR A 34 -2.82 14.69 11.46
C TYR A 34 -3.63 15.04 10.20
N GLY A 35 -3.25 16.11 9.49
CA GLY A 35 -3.51 16.24 8.06
C GLY A 35 -2.42 15.42 7.37
N ASP A 36 -2.64 14.21 6.87
CA ASP A 36 -3.76 13.89 6.01
C ASP A 36 -3.94 12.37 5.86
N VAL A 37 -3.93 11.66 6.99
CA VAL A 37 -4.18 10.21 7.00
C VAL A 37 -5.58 9.91 6.44
N LYS A 38 -6.55 10.82 6.67
CA LYS A 38 -7.91 10.74 6.14
C LYS A 38 -7.93 10.88 4.62
N ASP A 39 -7.24 11.86 4.04
CA ASP A 39 -7.25 12.00 2.58
C ASP A 39 -6.40 10.94 1.89
N THR A 40 -5.33 10.48 2.55
CA THR A 40 -4.58 9.29 2.11
C THR A 40 -5.49 8.05 2.08
N LYS A 41 -6.32 7.86 3.11
CA LYS A 41 -7.29 6.76 3.17
C LYS A 41 -8.32 6.88 2.06
N LYS A 42 -8.86 8.07 1.81
CA LYS A 42 -9.84 8.35 0.75
C LYS A 42 -9.23 8.10 -0.65
N ALA A 43 -8.01 8.57 -0.88
CA ALA A 43 -7.30 8.37 -2.14
C ALA A 43 -7.03 6.88 -2.42
N VAL A 44 -6.61 6.12 -1.40
CA VAL A 44 -6.40 4.67 -1.51
C VAL A 44 -7.71 3.92 -1.77
N GLN A 45 -8.83 4.35 -1.18
CA GLN A 45 -10.14 3.73 -1.43
C GLN A 45 -10.64 3.95 -2.85
N ASN A 46 -10.37 5.14 -3.42
CA ASN A 46 -10.75 5.45 -4.79
C ASN A 46 -9.91 4.67 -5.82
N GLN A 47 -8.61 4.49 -5.56
CA GLN A 47 -7.71 3.76 -6.45
C GLN A 47 -6.69 2.92 -5.66
N LEU A 48 -7.00 1.63 -5.49
CA LEU A 48 -6.18 0.69 -4.72
C LEU A 48 -4.83 0.35 -5.36
N SER A 49 -4.68 0.54 -6.67
CA SER A 49 -3.51 0.11 -7.46
C SER A 49 -2.51 1.25 -7.75
N THR A 50 -2.68 2.42 -7.15
CA THR A 50 -1.83 3.59 -7.43
C THR A 50 -0.50 3.49 -6.68
N SER A 51 0.60 3.87 -7.34
CA SER A 51 1.92 3.86 -6.72
C SER A 51 2.03 4.95 -5.65
N THR A 52 2.86 4.73 -4.62
CA THR A 52 3.10 5.71 -3.54
C THR A 52 3.56 7.06 -4.08
N HIS A 53 4.35 7.08 -5.17
CA HIS A 53 4.79 8.31 -5.82
C HIS A 53 3.65 9.08 -6.50
N ARG A 54 2.74 8.39 -7.18
CA ARG A 54 1.56 9.05 -7.77
C ARG A 54 0.61 9.55 -6.69
N LEU A 55 0.43 8.78 -5.62
CA LEU A 55 -0.31 9.17 -4.43
C LEU A 55 0.28 10.42 -3.79
N SER A 56 1.60 10.45 -3.56
CA SER A 56 2.28 11.61 -2.97
C SER A 56 2.10 12.86 -3.81
N ASN A 57 2.24 12.74 -5.14
CA ASN A 57 2.03 13.85 -6.06
C ASN A 57 0.58 14.34 -6.06
N SER A 58 -0.40 13.43 -6.02
CA SER A 58 -1.83 13.80 -6.00
C SER A 58 -2.25 14.47 -4.69
N LEU A 59 -1.59 14.13 -3.58
CA LEU A 59 -1.85 14.68 -2.25
C LEU A 59 -0.98 15.91 -1.95
N GLY A 60 -0.06 16.29 -2.85
CA GLY A 60 0.92 17.35 -2.59
C GLY A 60 1.84 17.06 -1.39
N SER A 61 1.96 15.81 -0.98
CA SER A 61 2.72 15.40 0.21
C SER A 61 4.06 14.76 -0.17
N SER A 62 5.01 14.77 0.77
CA SER A 62 6.28 14.07 0.55
C SER A 62 6.04 12.55 0.47
N LYS A 63 6.87 11.86 -0.32
CA LYS A 63 6.81 10.40 -0.45
C LYS A 63 6.95 9.70 0.92
N ASP A 64 7.80 10.23 1.81
CA ASP A 64 8.00 9.69 3.16
C ASP A 64 6.76 9.86 4.03
N THR A 65 6.10 11.01 3.96
CA THR A 65 4.83 11.26 4.66
C THR A 65 3.75 10.30 4.18
N THR A 66 3.58 10.16 2.86
CA THR A 66 2.63 9.19 2.28
C THR A 66 2.94 7.77 2.72
N HIS A 67 4.22 7.38 2.73
CA HIS A 67 4.63 6.03 3.16
C HIS A 67 4.31 5.76 4.63
N ARG A 68 4.57 6.73 5.52
CA ARG A 68 4.22 6.62 6.95
C ARG A 68 2.71 6.49 7.14
N HIS A 69 1.91 7.28 6.42
CA HIS A 69 0.44 7.17 6.46
C HIS A 69 -0.04 5.80 6.00
N LEU A 70 0.48 5.30 4.87
CA LEU A 70 0.13 3.96 4.38
C LEU A 70 0.46 2.86 5.40
N LYS A 71 1.63 2.93 6.05
CA LYS A 71 1.99 2.02 7.15
C LYS A 71 1.02 2.11 8.31
N SER A 72 0.67 3.32 8.76
CA SER A 72 -0.31 3.51 9.85
C SER A 72 -1.70 2.98 9.51
N LEU A 73 -2.06 2.96 8.22
CA LEU A 73 -3.31 2.39 7.70
C LEU A 73 -3.25 0.87 7.45
N GLY A 74 -2.11 0.22 7.75
CA GLY A 74 -1.89 -1.21 7.46
C GLY A 74 -1.88 -1.53 5.96
N LYS A 75 -1.57 -0.54 5.11
CA LYS A 75 -1.51 -0.71 3.66
C LYS A 75 -0.08 -1.05 3.25
N SER A 76 0.05 -2.12 2.48
CA SER A 76 1.30 -2.56 1.88
C SER A 76 1.12 -2.71 0.37
N TYR A 77 2.22 -2.54 -0.35
CA TYR A 77 2.26 -2.89 -1.75
C TYR A 77 2.10 -4.41 -1.89
N LYS A 78 1.18 -4.84 -2.75
CA LYS A 78 0.97 -6.23 -3.12
C LYS A 78 0.97 -6.35 -4.63
N ASN A 79 1.58 -7.41 -5.13
CA ASN A 79 1.51 -7.74 -6.55
C ASN A 79 0.07 -8.08 -6.93
N TYR A 80 -0.30 -7.77 -8.17
CA TYR A 80 -1.62 -8.13 -8.68
C TYR A 80 -1.77 -9.65 -8.73
N GLN A 81 -2.94 -10.16 -8.37
CA GLN A 81 -3.27 -11.56 -8.54
C GLN A 81 -3.60 -11.81 -10.01
N ARG A 82 -2.95 -12.79 -10.63
CA ARG A 82 -3.28 -13.19 -12.00
C ARG A 82 -4.63 -13.91 -11.98
N VAL A 83 -5.65 -13.30 -12.57
CA VAL A 83 -6.96 -13.91 -12.77
C VAL A 83 -6.96 -14.64 -14.12
N PRO A 84 -7.32 -15.93 -14.20
CA PRO A 84 -7.22 -16.71 -15.44
C PRO A 84 -8.05 -16.15 -16.60
N TYR A 85 -9.22 -15.55 -16.31
CA TYR A 85 -10.11 -15.00 -17.33
C TYR A 85 -11.04 -13.92 -16.78
N GLU A 86 -11.34 -12.91 -17.59
CA GLU A 86 -12.32 -11.87 -17.28
C GLU A 86 -13.75 -12.38 -17.48
N LEU A 87 -14.48 -12.57 -16.38
CA LEU A 87 -15.82 -13.17 -16.44
C LEU A 87 -16.88 -12.21 -16.98
N LYS A 88 -17.70 -12.70 -17.91
CA LYS A 88 -18.94 -12.03 -18.30
C LYS A 88 -19.96 -12.08 -17.14
N LYS A 89 -20.87 -11.10 -17.07
CA LYS A 89 -21.92 -11.04 -16.03
C LYS A 89 -22.72 -12.34 -15.92
N THR A 90 -23.05 -12.95 -17.06
CA THR A 90 -23.78 -14.23 -17.12
C THR A 90 -22.98 -15.39 -16.53
N GLN A 91 -21.67 -15.46 -16.81
CA GLN A 91 -20.78 -16.48 -16.25
C GLN A 91 -20.61 -16.30 -14.74
N ALA A 92 -20.45 -15.05 -14.27
CA ALA A 92 -20.36 -14.75 -12.85
C ALA A 92 -21.64 -15.16 -12.09
N LYS A 93 -22.82 -14.85 -12.65
CA LYS A 93 -24.11 -15.26 -12.08
C LYS A 93 -24.25 -16.78 -12.00
N ARG A 94 -23.97 -17.49 -13.10
CA ARG A 94 -24.03 -18.95 -13.15
C ARG A 94 -23.09 -19.60 -12.12
N ARG A 95 -21.85 -19.10 -12.02
CA ARG A 95 -20.89 -19.59 -11.02
C ARG A 95 -21.41 -19.40 -9.59
N ALA A 96 -21.95 -18.22 -9.27
CA ALA A 96 -22.50 -17.95 -7.94
C ALA A 96 -23.70 -18.84 -7.60
N GLU A 97 -24.58 -19.10 -8.55
CA GLU A 97 -25.74 -20.00 -8.36
C GLU A 97 -25.31 -21.44 -8.10
N VAL A 98 -24.39 -21.98 -8.90
CA VAL A 98 -23.84 -23.33 -8.69
C VAL A 98 -23.15 -23.44 -7.32
N CYS A 99 -22.33 -22.44 -6.95
CA CYS A 99 -21.70 -22.42 -5.62
C CYS A 99 -22.74 -22.44 -4.49
N LYS A 100 -23.83 -21.67 -4.61
CA LYS A 100 -24.91 -21.68 -3.60
C LYS A 100 -25.58 -23.04 -3.48
N GLN A 101 -25.87 -23.69 -4.61
CA GLN A 101 -26.47 -25.03 -4.62
C GLN A 101 -25.55 -26.05 -3.96
N LEU A 102 -24.26 -26.06 -4.32
CA LEU A 102 -23.27 -26.96 -3.72
C LEU A 102 -23.09 -26.71 -2.22
N HIS A 103 -23.15 -25.44 -1.78
CA HIS A 103 -23.08 -25.09 -0.36
C HIS A 103 -24.34 -25.45 0.44
N ALA A 104 -25.51 -25.51 -0.21
CA ALA A 104 -26.77 -25.86 0.43
C ALA A 104 -26.93 -27.36 0.67
N LEU A 105 -26.09 -28.19 0.06
CA LEU A 105 -26.07 -29.64 0.31
C LEU A 105 -25.72 -29.92 1.78
N PRO A 106 -26.41 -30.86 2.44
CA PRO A 106 -26.18 -31.16 3.84
C PRO A 106 -24.76 -31.71 4.02
N LYS A 107 -24.05 -31.24 5.05
CA LYS A 107 -22.68 -31.68 5.35
C LYS A 107 -22.57 -33.16 5.74
N SER A 108 -23.70 -33.81 6.05
CA SER A 108 -23.79 -35.24 6.30
C SER A 108 -23.75 -36.07 5.02
N ASP A 109 -23.98 -35.47 3.85
CA ASP A 109 -23.84 -36.18 2.58
C ASP A 109 -22.35 -36.38 2.29
N ARG A 110 -21.96 -37.65 2.12
CA ARG A 110 -20.65 -38.09 1.60
C ARG A 110 -20.39 -37.63 0.16
N PHE A 111 -21.15 -36.68 -0.38
CA PHE A 111 -21.08 -36.30 -1.78
C PHE A 111 -19.66 -35.92 -2.19
N VAL A 112 -18.92 -35.18 -1.35
CA VAL A 112 -17.53 -34.80 -1.63
C VAL A 112 -16.61 -36.02 -1.74
N GLU A 113 -16.82 -37.03 -0.89
CA GLU A 113 -16.04 -38.27 -0.90
C GLU A 113 -16.29 -39.10 -2.17
N CYS A 114 -17.43 -38.90 -2.82
CA CYS A 114 -17.83 -39.60 -4.04
C CYS A 114 -17.46 -38.85 -5.34
N ILE A 115 -16.94 -37.61 -5.27
CA ILE A 115 -16.58 -36.85 -6.47
C ILE A 115 -15.25 -37.38 -7.03
N ILE A 116 -15.30 -37.98 -8.22
CA ILE A 116 -14.11 -38.29 -9.02
C ILE A 116 -13.90 -37.15 -10.01
N MET A 117 -12.81 -36.38 -9.86
CA MET A 117 -12.44 -35.30 -10.78
C MET A 117 -11.45 -35.78 -11.83
N ARG A 118 -11.67 -35.40 -13.10
CA ARG A 118 -10.73 -35.58 -14.20
C ARG A 118 -10.60 -34.28 -14.97
N ASP A 119 -9.37 -33.89 -15.29
CA ASP A 119 -9.04 -32.77 -16.16
C ASP A 119 -7.87 -33.18 -17.05
N GLU A 120 -7.88 -32.76 -18.31
CA GLU A 120 -6.81 -33.02 -19.27
C GLU A 120 -5.90 -31.79 -19.32
N LYS A 121 -4.58 -32.01 -19.30
CA LYS A 121 -3.58 -30.93 -19.28
C LYS A 121 -3.05 -30.63 -20.69
#